data_AF-A0A090WVF3-F1
#
_entry.id   AF-A0A090WVF3-F1
#
_cell.length_a   1.000
_cell.length_b   1.000
_cell.length_c   1.000
_cell.angle_alpha   90.00
_cell.angle_beta   90.00
_cell.angle_gamma   90.00
#
_symmetry.space_group_name_H-M   'P 1'
#
loop_
_entity.id
_entity.type
_entity.pdbx_description
1 polymer ?
#
loop_
_entity_poly.entity_id
_entity_poly.type
_entity_poly.pdbx_seq_one_letter_code
_entity_poly.pdbx_strand_id
1 'polypeptide(L)'
;MGYVSDGLFTAENIGSALPQFGDVQVGDIKYVDQNGDNVIDSRDQRAIGNQTPRLNYGINIGAEYKGFNLDVVGAGVGGYDINLGSSSYYQHRGLRNYYGSVNSDLPNGNANPRLSTIGSINNFKTSDYWLVNGSYFRISNVELGYSLPKRDRLLT
;
A
#
# COMPACT_ATOMS: atom_id res chain seq x y z
N MET A 1 -8.00 -7.94 11.44
CA MET A 1 -7.11 -8.17 12.59
C MET A 1 -5.74 -8.55 12.07
N GLY A 2 -4.68 -8.14 12.75
CA GLY A 2 -3.31 -8.51 12.42
C GLY A 2 -2.32 -7.95 13.43
N TYR A 3 -1.04 -8.24 13.21
CA TYR A 3 0.05 -7.89 14.11
C TYR A 3 0.60 -6.49 13.83
N VAL A 4 1.06 -5.83 14.89
CA VAL A 4 1.82 -4.58 14.82
C VAL A 4 3.28 -4.93 14.74
N SER A 5 3.97 -4.43 13.72
CA SER A 5 5.40 -4.67 13.55
C SER A 5 6.25 -3.70 14.36
N ASP A 6 7.40 -4.18 14.77
CA ASP A 6 8.45 -3.45 15.51
C ASP A 6 9.79 -3.60 14.76
N GLY A 7 9.74 -3.35 13.45
CA GLY A 7 10.88 -3.52 12.56
C GLY A 7 11.29 -4.98 12.34
N LEU A 8 12.59 -5.20 12.15
CA LEU A 8 13.18 -6.52 11.91
C LEU A 8 14.02 -6.95 13.11
N PHE A 9 14.12 -8.26 13.34
CA PHE A 9 15.04 -8.82 14.31
C PHE A 9 16.49 -8.51 13.93
N THR A 10 17.27 -8.06 14.91
CA THR A 10 18.72 -7.86 14.83
C THR A 10 19.43 -8.95 15.65
N ALA A 11 20.75 -9.05 15.52
CA ALA A 11 21.53 -10.00 16.33
C ALA A 11 21.43 -9.73 17.85
N GLU A 12 21.12 -8.50 18.24
CA GLU A 12 21.06 -8.06 19.63
C GLU A 12 19.69 -8.33 20.28
N ASN A 13 18.61 -8.34 19.49
CA ASN A 13 17.24 -8.42 20.00
C ASN A 13 16.54 -9.76 19.69
N ILE A 14 17.21 -10.65 18.97
CA ILE A 14 16.67 -11.98 18.67
C ILE A 14 16.49 -12.76 19.98
N GLY A 15 15.23 -13.12 20.28
CA GLY A 15 14.83 -13.75 21.55
C GLY A 15 14.11 -12.84 22.55
N SER A 16 13.94 -11.55 22.25
CA SER A 16 13.17 -10.61 23.11
C SER A 16 11.68 -10.94 23.20
N ALA A 17 11.06 -11.37 22.10
CA ALA A 17 9.71 -11.89 22.06
C ALA A 17 9.69 -13.10 21.12
N LEU A 18 9.04 -14.19 21.53
CA LEU A 18 9.10 -15.48 20.84
C LEU A 18 7.80 -15.76 20.07
N PRO A 19 7.83 -15.76 18.73
CA PRO A 19 6.65 -16.11 17.95
C PRO A 19 6.32 -17.61 18.02
N GLN A 20 5.05 -17.95 18.25
CA GLN A 20 4.59 -19.35 18.28
C GLN A 20 4.36 -19.97 16.90
N PHE A 21 4.67 -19.26 15.82
CA PHE A 21 4.37 -19.66 14.44
C PHE A 21 5.59 -20.11 13.64
N GLY A 22 6.71 -20.32 14.31
CA GLY A 22 7.94 -20.86 13.75
C GLY A 22 9.18 -20.13 14.26
N ASP A 23 10.34 -20.71 13.98
CA ASP A 23 11.62 -20.09 14.34
C ASP A 23 11.82 -18.78 13.56
N VAL A 24 12.40 -17.80 14.26
CA VAL A 24 12.78 -16.52 13.69
C VAL A 24 14.30 -16.42 13.57
N GLN A 25 14.74 -15.72 12.53
CA GLN A 25 16.14 -15.41 12.28
C GLN A 25 16.34 -13.90 12.15
N VAL A 26 17.60 -13.46 12.25
CA VAL A 26 17.95 -12.04 12.04
C VAL A 26 17.45 -11.58 10.67
N GLY A 27 16.76 -10.45 10.63
CA GLY A 27 16.09 -9.90 9.45
C GLY A 27 14.64 -10.38 9.24
N ASP A 28 14.12 -11.28 10.07
CA ASP A 28 12.69 -11.60 10.08
C ASP A 28 11.89 -10.50 10.80
N ILE A 29 10.60 -10.35 10.48
CA ILE A 29 9.75 -9.31 11.06
C ILE A 29 9.57 -9.55 12.55
N LYS A 30 9.79 -8.49 13.35
CA LYS A 30 9.50 -8.48 14.78
C LYS A 30 8.09 -7.91 14.99
N TYR A 31 7.35 -8.48 15.94
CA TYR A 31 6.03 -8.00 16.31
C TYR A 31 6.00 -7.48 17.74
N VAL A 32 5.14 -6.50 18.00
CA VAL A 32 4.91 -5.96 19.34
C VAL A 32 4.08 -6.95 20.14
N ASP A 33 4.63 -7.44 21.25
CA ASP A 33 3.88 -8.12 22.30
C ASP A 33 2.90 -7.12 22.93
N GLN A 34 1.60 -7.35 22.74
CA GLN A 34 0.56 -6.42 23.21
C GLN A 34 0.21 -6.64 24.68
N ASN A 35 0.54 -7.82 25.22
CA ASN A 35 0.04 -8.27 26.52
C ASN A 35 1.15 -8.47 27.57
N GLY A 36 2.42 -8.44 27.16
CA GLY A 36 3.60 -8.41 28.01
C GLY A 36 4.06 -9.76 28.54
N ASP A 37 3.64 -10.87 27.92
CA ASP A 37 4.03 -12.22 28.33
C ASP A 37 5.27 -12.78 27.58
N ASN A 38 5.89 -11.96 26.73
CA ASN A 38 7.04 -12.26 25.87
C ASN A 38 6.77 -13.33 24.80
N VAL A 39 5.49 -13.64 24.54
CA VAL A 39 5.06 -14.59 23.52
C VAL A 39 4.27 -13.82 22.47
N ILE A 40 4.55 -14.06 21.18
CA ILE A 40 3.72 -13.51 20.10
C ILE A 40 2.72 -14.58 19.64
N ASP A 41 1.45 -14.35 19.95
CA ASP A 41 0.33 -15.22 19.57
C ASP A 41 -0.94 -14.43 19.17
N SER A 42 -2.08 -15.11 19.08
CA SER A 42 -3.34 -14.49 18.65
C SER A 42 -3.83 -13.36 19.55
N ARG A 43 -3.39 -13.29 20.81
CA ARG A 43 -3.71 -12.22 21.77
C ARG A 43 -3.02 -10.89 21.43
N ASP A 44 -2.02 -10.92 20.55
CA ASP A 44 -1.27 -9.74 20.12
C ASP A 44 -1.82 -9.10 18.84
N GLN A 45 -2.92 -9.64 18.31
CA GLN A 45 -3.56 -9.09 17.13
C GLN A 45 -4.49 -7.93 17.49
N ARG A 46 -4.42 -6.87 16.69
CA ARG A 46 -5.36 -5.74 16.77
C ARG A 46 -5.92 -5.37 15.40
N ALA A 47 -6.83 -4.40 15.37
CA ALA A 47 -7.25 -3.80 14.11
C ALA A 47 -6.06 -3.05 13.49
N ILE A 48 -5.72 -3.41 12.26
CA ILE A 48 -4.62 -2.81 11.49
C ILE A 48 -5.13 -2.45 10.10
N GLY A 49 -4.62 -1.34 9.57
CA GLY A 49 -4.95 -0.85 8.23
C GLY A 49 -6.43 -0.61 7.98
N ASN A 50 -6.74 -0.35 6.71
CA ASN A 50 -8.10 -0.18 6.26
C ASN A 50 -8.27 -0.48 4.75
N GLN A 51 -8.87 -1.63 4.43
CA GLN A 51 -9.15 -2.03 3.04
C GLN A 51 -10.47 -1.45 2.50
N THR A 52 -11.17 -0.61 3.27
CA THR A 52 -12.37 0.09 2.81
C THR A 52 -12.10 1.59 2.85
N PRO A 53 -12.04 2.30 1.72
CA PRO A 53 -11.73 3.74 1.73
C PRO A 53 -12.58 4.52 2.71
N ARG A 54 -11.96 5.34 3.56
CA ARG A 54 -12.68 6.20 4.52
C ARG A 54 -13.34 7.38 3.83
N LEU A 55 -12.75 7.81 2.71
CA LEU A 55 -13.21 8.93 1.93
C LEU A 55 -13.15 8.56 0.45
N ASN A 56 -14.26 8.76 -0.24
CA ASN A 56 -14.31 8.79 -1.69
C ASN A 56 -14.65 10.21 -2.09
N TYR A 57 -13.91 10.79 -3.04
CA TYR A 57 -14.09 12.17 -3.46
C TYR A 57 -13.92 12.30 -4.97
N GLY A 58 -14.45 13.37 -5.54
CA GLY A 58 -14.35 13.63 -6.96
C GLY A 58 -14.56 15.10 -7.28
N ILE A 59 -14.05 15.50 -8.43
CA ILE A 59 -14.18 16.85 -8.97
C ILE A 59 -14.67 16.78 -10.41
N ASN A 60 -15.49 17.75 -10.78
CA ASN A 60 -15.85 18.05 -12.16
C ASN A 60 -15.65 19.56 -12.33
N ILE A 61 -14.74 19.94 -13.22
CA ILE A 61 -14.37 21.34 -13.48
C ILE A 61 -14.67 21.62 -14.95
N GLY A 62 -15.56 22.58 -15.20
CA GLY A 62 -15.83 23.14 -16.52
C GLY A 62 -15.38 24.60 -16.58
N ALA A 63 -14.72 25.00 -17.66
CA ALA A 63 -14.31 26.39 -17.90
C ALA A 63 -14.51 26.78 -19.35
N GLU A 64 -15.07 27.96 -19.59
CA GLU A 64 -15.30 28.51 -20.93
C GLU A 64 -14.67 29.89 -21.07
N TYR A 65 -13.97 30.11 -22.19
CA TYR A 65 -13.38 31.42 -22.49
C TYR A 65 -13.16 31.63 -23.99
N LYS A 66 -13.72 32.71 -24.55
CA LYS A 66 -13.53 33.11 -25.96
C LYS A 66 -13.75 31.97 -26.97
N GLY A 67 -14.75 31.13 -26.74
CA GLY A 67 -15.06 29.98 -27.59
C GLY A 67 -14.32 28.69 -27.21
N PHE A 68 -13.31 28.73 -26.35
CA PHE A 68 -12.72 27.51 -25.77
C PHE A 68 -13.59 26.96 -24.65
N ASN A 69 -13.69 25.63 -24.56
CA ASN A 69 -14.30 24.91 -23.46
C ASN A 69 -13.34 23.83 -22.96
N LEU A 70 -13.11 23.79 -21.64
CA LEU A 70 -12.30 22.80 -20.96
C LEU A 70 -13.16 22.07 -19.93
N ASP A 71 -13.19 20.75 -20.00
CA ASP A 71 -13.88 19.89 -19.05
C ASP A 71 -12.90 18.86 -18.46
N VAL A 72 -12.80 18.83 -17.14
CA VAL A 72 -11.92 17.91 -16.40
C VAL A 72 -12.72 17.16 -15.36
N VAL A 73 -12.64 15.83 -15.39
CA VAL A 73 -13.28 14.95 -14.42
C VAL A 73 -12.21 14.15 -13.69
N GLY A 74 -12.22 14.20 -12.36
CA GLY A 74 -11.31 13.45 -11.51
C GLY A 74 -12.01 12.79 -10.33
N ALA A 75 -11.42 11.71 -9.84
CA ALA A 75 -11.90 10.97 -8.68
C ALA A 75 -10.72 10.47 -7.85
N GLY A 76 -10.91 10.36 -6.54
CA GLY A 76 -9.90 9.88 -5.62
C GLY A 76 -10.48 9.14 -4.42
N VAL A 77 -9.60 8.43 -3.74
CA VAL A 77 -9.90 7.70 -2.50
C VAL A 77 -8.86 8.06 -1.46
N GLY A 78 -9.29 8.19 -0.21
CA GLY A 78 -8.47 8.54 0.93
C GLY A 78 -8.65 7.58 2.10
N GLY A 79 -7.56 7.34 2.84
CA GLY A 79 -7.55 6.44 4.00
C GLY A 79 -7.78 4.98 3.63
N TYR A 80 -7.21 4.56 2.49
CA TYR A 80 -7.23 3.20 1.98
C TYR A 80 -5.83 2.62 2.03
N ASP A 81 -5.70 1.40 2.54
CA ASP A 81 -4.43 0.67 2.64
C ASP A 81 -4.46 -0.58 1.76
N ILE A 82 -3.35 -0.83 1.09
CA ILE A 82 -3.12 -2.03 0.27
C ILE A 82 -2.18 -2.95 1.03
N ASN A 83 -2.52 -4.23 1.09
CA ASN A 83 -1.65 -5.25 1.67
C ASN A 83 -0.76 -5.87 0.59
N LEU A 84 0.54 -5.59 0.64
CA LEU A 84 1.53 -6.15 -0.27
C LEU A 84 1.87 -7.61 0.05
N GLY A 85 1.75 -8.00 1.32
CA GLY A 85 2.16 -9.31 1.83
C GLY A 85 1.31 -10.47 1.31
N SER A 86 0.13 -10.19 0.74
CA SER A 86 -0.70 -11.20 0.05
C SER A 86 -0.32 -11.39 -1.43
N SER A 87 0.51 -10.52 -2.00
CA SER A 87 0.94 -10.63 -3.40
C SER A 87 2.10 -11.60 -3.54
N SER A 88 2.01 -12.51 -4.52
CA SER A 88 3.09 -13.43 -4.87
C SER A 88 4.37 -12.74 -5.31
N TYR A 89 4.27 -11.47 -5.71
CA TYR A 89 5.42 -10.63 -6.06
C TYR A 89 6.32 -10.35 -4.86
N TYR A 90 5.76 -10.12 -3.66
CA TYR A 90 6.52 -9.86 -2.43
C TYR A 90 6.76 -11.13 -1.60
N GLN A 91 6.02 -12.22 -1.88
CA GLN A 91 6.23 -13.52 -1.25
C GLN A 91 7.32 -14.35 -1.93
N HIS A 92 8.58 -13.95 -1.73
CA HIS A 92 9.74 -14.66 -2.23
C HIS A 92 9.91 -16.02 -1.53
N ARG A 93 9.62 -17.12 -2.24
CA ARG A 93 9.83 -18.50 -1.79
C ARG A 93 10.28 -19.36 -2.97
N GLY A 94 11.24 -20.26 -2.76
CA GLY A 94 11.74 -21.18 -3.79
C GLY A 94 12.32 -20.45 -5.01
N LEU A 95 11.88 -20.84 -6.22
CA LEU A 95 12.32 -20.30 -7.52
C LEU A 95 11.54 -19.05 -7.99
N ARG A 96 10.67 -18.47 -7.14
CA ARG A 96 9.89 -17.27 -7.51
C ARG A 96 10.80 -16.07 -7.70
N ASN A 97 10.37 -15.13 -8.56
CA ASN A 97 11.16 -13.97 -8.94
C ASN A 97 11.64 -13.15 -7.73
N TYR A 98 12.96 -12.98 -7.62
CA TYR A 98 13.64 -12.09 -6.66
C TYR A 98 14.06 -10.76 -7.30
N TYR A 99 13.74 -10.55 -8.59
CA TYR A 99 14.21 -9.39 -9.33
C TYR A 99 13.39 -8.14 -8.97
N GLY A 100 14.07 -7.11 -8.46
CA GLY A 100 13.55 -5.77 -8.24
C GLY A 100 13.11 -5.47 -6.81
N SER A 101 12.17 -6.25 -6.25
CA SER A 101 11.57 -5.97 -4.94
C SER A 101 12.55 -6.09 -3.77
N VAL A 102 13.55 -6.96 -3.85
CA VAL A 102 14.46 -7.24 -2.73
C VAL A 102 15.58 -6.19 -2.62
N ASN A 103 15.89 -5.48 -3.71
CA ASN A 103 17.05 -4.58 -3.75
C ASN A 103 16.69 -3.13 -3.37
N SER A 104 15.41 -2.87 -3.10
CA SER A 104 14.88 -1.57 -2.68
C SER A 104 13.93 -1.75 -1.51
N ASP A 105 13.82 -0.75 -0.65
CA ASP A 105 12.81 -0.74 0.41
C ASP A 105 11.39 -0.88 -0.16
N LEU A 106 10.48 -1.38 0.66
CA LEU A 106 9.06 -1.46 0.36
C LEU A 106 8.50 -0.04 0.16
N PRO A 107 7.38 0.13 -0.56
CA PRO A 107 6.78 1.45 -0.80
C PRO A 107 6.39 2.24 0.45
N ASN A 108 6.28 1.60 1.62
CA ASN A 108 6.08 2.27 2.92
C ASN A 108 7.40 2.64 3.63
N GLY A 109 8.56 2.43 3.01
CA GLY A 109 9.88 2.69 3.58
C GLY A 109 10.43 1.56 4.46
N ASN A 110 9.69 0.46 4.64
CA ASN A 110 10.19 -0.69 5.39
C ASN A 110 11.21 -1.48 4.56
N ALA A 111 12.26 -1.99 5.21
CA ALA A 111 13.20 -2.91 4.56
C ALA A 111 12.51 -4.22 4.17
N ASN A 112 13.05 -4.94 3.17
CA ASN A 112 12.58 -6.29 2.92
C ASN A 112 12.98 -7.23 4.06
N PRO A 113 12.06 -8.07 4.57
CA PRO A 113 12.43 -9.13 5.48
C PRO A 113 13.39 -10.10 4.81
N ARG A 114 14.17 -10.81 5.63
CA ARG A 114 15.14 -11.79 5.20
C ARG A 114 14.56 -12.76 4.16
N LEU A 115 15.31 -12.95 3.08
CA LEU A 115 15.00 -13.95 2.07
C LEU A 115 15.20 -15.38 2.60
N SER A 116 14.31 -16.29 2.21
CA SER A 116 14.38 -17.70 2.57
C SER A 116 13.95 -18.60 1.41
N THR A 117 14.69 -19.69 1.19
CA THR A 117 14.38 -20.68 0.15
C THR A 117 13.16 -21.53 0.48
N ILE A 118 12.90 -21.77 1.77
CA ILE A 118 11.78 -22.57 2.29
C ILE A 118 10.55 -21.74 2.68
N GLY A 119 10.68 -20.40 2.62
CA GLY A 119 9.67 -19.45 3.07
C GLY A 119 9.65 -19.25 4.59
N SER A 120 9.15 -18.10 5.02
CA SER A 120 9.00 -17.75 6.45
C SER A 120 7.51 -17.56 6.75
N ILE A 121 6.96 -18.35 7.69
CA ILE A 121 5.59 -18.13 8.15
C ILE A 121 5.51 -16.80 8.91
N ASN A 122 6.54 -16.49 9.71
CA ASN A 122 6.63 -15.26 10.49
C ASN A 122 6.56 -14.00 9.63
N ASN A 123 7.34 -13.95 8.55
CA ASN A 123 7.45 -12.75 7.72
C ASN A 123 6.20 -12.48 6.88
N PHE A 124 5.27 -13.44 6.76
CA PHE A 124 4.05 -13.28 5.97
C PHE A 124 2.77 -13.44 6.79
N LYS A 125 2.86 -13.30 8.12
CA LYS A 125 1.66 -13.05 8.94
C LYS A 125 1.03 -11.73 8.52
N THR A 126 -0.30 -11.66 8.61
CA THR A 126 -1.03 -10.42 8.39
C THR A 126 -0.59 -9.38 9.41
N SER A 127 0.13 -8.36 8.96
CA SER A 127 0.71 -7.32 9.79
C SER A 127 0.72 -5.96 9.08
N ASP A 128 0.89 -4.90 9.86
CA ASP A 128 1.01 -3.54 9.33
C ASP A 128 2.31 -3.32 8.54
N TYR A 129 3.32 -4.17 8.74
CA TYR A 129 4.59 -4.14 8.00
C TYR A 129 4.40 -4.15 6.49
N TRP A 130 3.37 -4.87 6.03
CA TRP A 130 3.05 -5.06 4.61
C TRP A 130 1.99 -4.09 4.09
N LEU A 131 1.47 -3.20 4.95
CA LEU A 131 0.46 -2.23 4.56
C LEU A 131 1.13 -1.00 3.98
N VAL A 132 0.62 -0.57 2.83
CA VAL A 132 1.05 0.66 2.18
C VAL A 132 -0.16 1.55 1.91
N ASN A 133 0.06 2.86 1.97
CA ASN A 133 -0.98 3.82 1.65
C ASN A 133 -1.38 3.68 0.18
N GLY A 134 -2.62 3.29 -0.06
CA GLY A 134 -3.22 3.15 -1.38
C GLY A 134 -4.12 4.33 -1.76
N SER A 135 -4.05 5.44 -1.02
CA SER A 135 -4.81 6.64 -1.35
C SER A 135 -4.30 7.21 -2.66
N TYR A 136 -5.22 7.61 -3.53
CA TYR A 136 -4.87 8.15 -4.83
C TYR A 136 -5.88 9.20 -5.28
N PHE A 137 -5.45 10.05 -6.20
CA PHE A 137 -6.31 10.86 -7.04
C PHE A 137 -5.98 10.60 -8.50
N ARG A 138 -7.02 10.41 -9.31
CA ARG A 138 -6.93 10.09 -10.73
C ARG A 138 -7.78 11.08 -11.51
N ILE A 139 -7.24 11.59 -12.61
CA ILE A 139 -8.01 12.25 -13.64
C ILE A 139 -8.60 11.17 -14.56
N SER A 140 -9.92 11.14 -14.66
CA SER A 140 -10.65 10.17 -15.47
C SER A 140 -10.89 10.66 -16.89
N ASN A 141 -11.10 11.96 -17.09
CA ASN A 141 -11.28 12.57 -18.40
C ASN A 141 -10.75 14.01 -18.42
N VAL A 142 -10.21 14.40 -19.57
CA VAL A 142 -9.88 15.80 -19.91
C VAL A 142 -10.34 16.03 -21.34
N GLU A 143 -11.20 17.02 -21.54
CA GLU A 143 -11.71 17.40 -22.85
C GLU A 143 -11.46 18.89 -23.07
N LEU A 144 -10.91 19.24 -24.24
CA LEU A 144 -10.69 20.61 -24.67
C LEU A 144 -11.32 20.78 -26.05
N GLY A 145 -12.26 21.72 -26.17
CA GLY A 145 -12.91 22.07 -27.42
C GLY A 145 -12.75 23.56 -27.76
N TYR A 146 -13.15 23.89 -28.99
CA TYR A 146 -13.27 25.26 -29.47
C TYR A 146 -14.49 25.42 -30.38
N SER A 147 -15.35 26.36 -30.04
CA SER A 147 -16.53 26.74 -30.82
C SER A 147 -16.14 27.74 -31.91
N LEU A 148 -16.28 27.32 -33.17
CA LEU A 148 -16.06 28.20 -34.31
C LEU A 148 -17.10 29.34 -34.32
N PRO A 149 -16.69 30.61 -34.46
CA PRO A 149 -17.62 31.72 -34.59
C PRO A 149 -18.56 31.51 -35.77
N LYS A 150 -19.87 31.74 -35.57
CA LYS A 150 -20.80 31.79 -36.69
C LYS A 150 -20.43 32.97 -37.57
N ARG A 151 -20.19 32.73 -38.87
CA ARG A 151 -20.18 33.81 -39.86
C ARG A 151 -21.62 34.26 -40.02
N ASP A 152 -21.94 35.46 -39.54
CA ASP A 152 -23.15 36.13 -39.96
C ASP A 152 -23.02 36.35 -41.47
N ARG A 153 -23.82 35.60 -42.23
CA ARG A 153 -23.96 35.79 -43.67
C ARG A 153 -24.72 37.09 -43.83
N LEU A 154 -24.01 38.21 -43.99
CA LEU A 154 -24.62 39.46 -44.42
C LEU A 154 -25.32 39.17 -45.75
N LEU A 155 -26.65 39.10 -45.71
CA LEU A 155 -27.49 39.21 -46.88
C LEU A 155 -27.55 40.70 -47.21
N THR A 156 -26.71 41.16 -48.15
CA THR A 156 -26.91 42.31 -49.07
C THR A 156 -25.63 42.55 -49.85
#